data_AF-A0A3S4IWS7-F1
#
_entry.id   AF-A0A3S4IWS7-F1
#
_cell.length_a   1.000
_cell.length_b   1.000
_cell.length_c   1.000
_cell.angle_alpha   90.00
_cell.angle_beta   90.00
_cell.angle_gamma   90.00
#
_symmetry.space_group_name_H-M   'P 1'
#
loop_
_entity.id
_entity.type
_entity.pdbx_description
1 polymer ?
#
loop_
_entity_poly.entity_id
_entity_poly.type
_entity_poly.pdbx_seq_one_letter_code
_entity_poly.pdbx_strand_id
1 'polypeptide(L)'
;MAVTVREAALVPRVLQQAFHLMRSGRPGPVLVDLPFDVQVAEIEFDPDMYEPLPVYKPAASRVQIEKALEMLIQSERPVIVAGGGVINADAAPLLQQFAELTNVPVIPTLMGWGCIPDDHPLMAGMVGLQTAHRYGQRHSAGIRYGFWHR
;
A
#
# COMPACT_ATOMS: atom_id res chain seq x y z
N MET A 1 -9.94 11.55 7.45
CA MET A 1 -11.01 12.56 7.47
C MET A 1 -11.76 12.44 8.78
N ALA A 2 -12.14 13.55 9.41
CA ALA A 2 -13.06 13.56 10.54
C ALA A 2 -14.17 14.56 10.25
N VAL A 3 -15.44 14.15 10.34
CA VAL A 3 -16.58 15.00 9.99
C VAL A 3 -17.78 14.70 10.88
N THR A 4 -18.46 15.74 11.35
CA THR A 4 -19.80 15.64 11.97
C THR A 4 -20.85 15.91 10.91
N VAL A 5 -21.78 14.99 10.71
CA VAL A 5 -22.88 15.13 9.75
C VAL A 5 -23.93 16.08 10.32
N ARG A 6 -24.30 17.11 9.55
CA ARG A 6 -25.22 18.17 10.01
C ARG A 6 -26.66 18.02 9.48
N GLU A 7 -26.87 17.16 8.48
CA GLU A 7 -28.16 16.94 7.85
C GLU A 7 -28.37 15.44 7.60
N ALA A 8 -29.55 14.92 7.92
CA ALA A 8 -29.87 13.49 7.80
C ALA A 8 -29.69 12.96 6.37
N ALA A 9 -30.11 13.73 5.37
CA ALA A 9 -30.00 13.36 3.95
C ALA A 9 -28.54 13.22 3.48
N LEU A 10 -27.56 13.78 4.21
CA LEU A 10 -26.14 13.64 3.88
C LEU A 10 -25.53 12.35 4.42
N VAL A 11 -26.18 11.63 5.34
CA VAL A 11 -25.62 10.42 5.96
C VAL A 11 -25.17 9.39 4.91
N PRO A 12 -26.00 8.99 3.92
CA PRO A 12 -25.58 8.01 2.91
C PRO A 12 -24.39 8.51 2.08
N ARG A 13 -24.39 9.79 1.69
CA ARG A 13 -23.32 10.40 0.89
C ARG A 13 -22.00 10.52 1.64
N VAL A 14 -22.04 10.87 2.92
CA VAL A 14 -20.83 10.95 3.76
C VAL A 14 -20.22 9.57 3.94
N LEU A 15 -21.03 8.52 4.13
CA LEU A 15 -20.55 7.14 4.19
C LEU A 15 -19.97 6.68 2.85
N GLN A 16 -20.65 6.97 1.73
CA GLN A 16 -20.17 6.69 0.39
C GLN A 16 -18.77 7.29 0.14
N GLN A 17 -18.59 8.56 0.52
CA GLN A 17 -17.30 9.27 0.42
C GLN A 17 -16.26 8.71 1.40
N ALA A 18 -16.66 8.32 2.61
CA ALA A 18 -15.76 7.70 3.58
C ALA A 18 -15.16 6.41 3.01
N PHE A 19 -15.97 5.53 2.42
CA PHE A 19 -15.47 4.31 1.78
C PHE A 19 -14.56 4.59 0.59
N HIS A 20 -14.88 5.59 -0.23
CA HIS A 20 -14.00 6.02 -1.31
C HIS A 20 -12.61 6.42 -0.79
N LEU A 21 -12.55 7.25 0.26
CA LEU A 21 -11.30 7.72 0.84
C LEU A 21 -10.51 6.60 1.53
N MET A 22 -11.18 5.67 2.21
CA MET A 22 -10.51 4.55 2.89
C MET A 22 -9.84 3.59 1.89
N ARG A 23 -10.33 3.52 0.65
CA ARG A 23 -9.83 2.59 -0.39
C ARG A 23 -8.92 3.24 -1.41
N SER A 24 -8.98 4.56 -1.57
CA SER A 24 -8.29 5.30 -2.63
C SER A 24 -6.95 5.86 -2.19
N GLY A 25 -5.99 5.93 -3.12
CA GLY A 25 -4.67 6.51 -2.88
C GLY A 25 -3.94 5.79 -1.75
N ARG A 26 -3.72 6.50 -0.63
CA ARG A 26 -3.13 5.94 0.60
C ARG A 26 -4.26 5.65 1.59
N PRO A 27 -4.61 4.37 1.82
CA PRO A 27 -5.64 3.99 2.78
C PRO A 27 -5.38 4.55 4.18
N GLY A 28 -6.45 4.93 4.87
CA GLY A 28 -6.40 5.46 6.22
C GLY A 28 -7.78 5.61 6.83
N PRO A 29 -7.87 5.82 8.14
CA PRO A 29 -9.14 5.85 8.85
C PRO A 29 -9.97 7.11 8.55
N VAL A 30 -11.29 6.96 8.68
CA VAL A 30 -12.27 8.04 8.65
C VAL A 30 -13.12 7.96 9.92
N LEU A 31 -13.34 9.12 10.55
CA LEU A 31 -14.29 9.28 11.65
C LEU A 31 -15.51 10.04 11.13
N VAL A 32 -16.69 9.44 11.32
CA VAL A 32 -17.99 10.06 11.03
C VAL A 32 -18.74 10.18 12.34
N ASP A 33 -19.04 11.41 12.74
CA ASP A 33 -19.83 11.73 13.92
C ASP A 33 -21.27 12.02 13.51
N LEU A 34 -22.22 11.39 14.19
CA LEU A 34 -23.64 11.41 13.86
C LEU A 34 -24.43 11.94 15.06
N PRO A 35 -24.87 13.21 15.04
CA PRO A 35 -25.78 13.74 16.05
C PRO A 35 -27.08 12.92 16.14
N PHE A 36 -27.65 12.79 17.33
CA PHE A 36 -28.82 11.91 17.55
C PHE A 36 -30.04 12.33 16.72
N ASP A 37 -30.29 13.64 16.61
CA ASP A 37 -31.34 14.23 15.78
C ASP A 37 -31.16 13.91 14.28
N VAL A 38 -29.92 13.89 13.80
CA VAL A 38 -29.58 13.49 12.43
C VAL A 38 -29.82 12.00 12.19
N GLN A 39 -29.63 11.15 13.20
CA GLN A 39 -29.81 9.69 13.08
C GLN A 39 -31.29 9.27 13.00
N VAL A 40 -32.17 9.97 13.71
CA VAL A 40 -33.60 9.58 13.83
C VAL A 40 -34.51 10.27 12.83
N ALA A 41 -34.01 11.26 12.10
CA ALA A 41 -34.78 11.96 11.08
C ALA A 41 -35.03 11.08 9.84
N GLU A 42 -36.24 11.13 9.31
CA GLU A 42 -36.63 10.40 8.10
C GLU A 42 -36.05 11.06 6.85
N ILE A 43 -35.58 10.23 5.91
CA ILE A 43 -35.06 10.66 4.62
C ILE A 43 -35.66 9.81 3.51
N GLU A 44 -35.81 10.40 2.33
CA GLU A 44 -36.08 9.63 1.11
C GLU A 44 -34.74 9.10 0.58
N PHE A 45 -34.59 7.78 0.55
CA PHE A 45 -33.38 7.11 0.06
C PHE A 45 -33.78 5.82 -0.64
N ASP A 46 -33.41 5.71 -1.91
CA ASP A 46 -33.57 4.50 -2.70
C ASP A 46 -32.23 3.74 -2.72
N PRO A 47 -32.14 2.57 -2.05
CA PRO A 47 -30.91 1.77 -2.03
C PRO A 47 -30.57 1.16 -3.39
N ASP A 48 -31.54 0.99 -4.29
CA ASP A 48 -31.29 0.41 -5.61
C ASP A 48 -30.58 1.42 -6.53
N MET A 49 -30.67 2.71 -6.21
CA MET A 49 -29.98 3.81 -6.91
C MET A 49 -28.59 4.11 -6.33
N TYR A 50 -28.19 3.42 -5.26
CA TYR A 50 -26.89 3.61 -4.63
C TYR A 50 -25.78 2.89 -5.40
N GLU A 51 -24.72 3.61 -5.76
CA GLU A 51 -23.53 3.05 -6.38
C GLU A 51 -22.27 3.43 -5.61
N PRO A 52 -21.37 2.49 -5.26
CA PRO A 52 -20.09 2.84 -4.67
C PRO A 52 -19.26 3.73 -5.60
N LEU A 53 -18.60 4.74 -5.04
CA LEU A 53 -17.70 5.58 -5.85
C LEU A 53 -16.48 4.77 -6.33
N PRO A 54 -15.99 5.02 -7.56
CA PRO A 54 -14.84 4.32 -8.10
C PRO A 54 -13.60 4.56 -7.23
N VAL A 55 -12.78 3.54 -7.04
CA VAL A 55 -11.54 3.65 -6.25
C VAL A 55 -10.44 4.24 -7.11
N TYR A 56 -9.79 5.30 -6.62
CA TYR A 56 -8.64 5.88 -7.29
C TYR A 56 -7.34 5.19 -6.85
N LYS A 57 -6.58 4.67 -7.81
CA LYS A 57 -5.23 4.12 -7.59
C LYS A 57 -4.27 4.73 -8.63
N PRO A 58 -3.20 5.42 -8.22
CA PRO A 58 -2.23 5.93 -9.17
C PRO A 58 -1.46 4.76 -9.82
N ALA A 59 -1.23 4.85 -11.12
CA ALA A 59 -0.44 3.87 -11.88
C ALA A 59 0.78 4.54 -12.50
N ALA A 60 1.91 3.84 -12.50
CA ALA A 60 3.11 4.28 -13.21
C ALA A 60 2.91 4.14 -14.72
N SER A 61 3.45 5.09 -15.49
CA SER A 61 3.54 4.98 -16.94
C SER A 61 4.64 4.00 -17.35
N ARG A 62 4.53 3.42 -18.55
CA ARG A 62 5.56 2.54 -19.12
C ARG A 62 6.96 3.16 -19.09
N VAL A 63 7.08 4.44 -19.46
CA VAL A 63 8.36 5.17 -19.48
C VAL A 63 9.01 5.24 -18.09
N GLN A 64 8.20 5.41 -17.03
CA GLN A 64 8.71 5.41 -15.66
C GLN A 64 9.23 4.03 -15.24
N ILE A 65 8.55 2.96 -15.66
CA ILE A 65 8.96 1.58 -15.38
C ILE A 65 10.25 1.24 -16.14
N GLU A 66 10.35 1.57 -17.42
CA GLU A 66 11.56 1.34 -18.24
C GLU A 66 12.77 2.03 -17.61
N LYS A 67 12.64 3.29 -17.20
CA LYS A 67 13.71 4.00 -16.50
C LYS A 67 14.12 3.35 -15.18
N ALA A 68 13.17 2.80 -14.42
CA ALA A 68 13.47 2.08 -13.18
C ALA A 68 14.24 0.78 -13.45
N LEU A 69 13.87 0.05 -14.52
CA LEU A 69 14.57 -1.16 -14.95
C LEU A 69 15.98 -0.87 -15.45
N GLU A 70 16.18 0.21 -16.21
CA GLU A 70 17.52 0.64 -16.65
C GLU A 70 18.45 0.88 -15.46
N MET A 71 17.98 1.60 -14.43
CA MET A 71 18.75 1.84 -13.20
C MET A 71 19.03 0.52 -12.44
N LEU A 72 18.07 -0.41 -12.43
CA LEU A 72 18.25 -1.71 -11.81
C LEU A 72 19.35 -2.53 -12.50
N ILE A 73 19.32 -2.57 -13.84
CA ILE A 73 20.28 -3.34 -14.67
C ILE A 73 21.70 -2.78 -14.54
N GLN A 74 21.85 -1.45 -14.44
CA GLN A 74 23.14 -0.79 -14.28
C GLN A 74 23.73 -0.92 -12.86
N SER A 75 22.95 -1.43 -11.90
CA SER A 75 23.39 -1.55 -10.51
C SER A 75 24.25 -2.79 -10.29
N GLU A 76 25.41 -2.64 -9.66
CA GLU A 76 26.32 -3.75 -9.35
C GLU A 76 25.79 -4.68 -8.24
N ARG A 77 25.05 -4.11 -7.28
CA ARG A 77 24.54 -4.82 -6.09
C ARG A 77 23.14 -4.33 -5.71
N PRO A 78 22.13 -4.55 -6.57
CA PRO A 78 20.77 -4.10 -6.32
C PRO A 78 20.12 -4.91 -5.19
N VAL A 79 19.16 -4.29 -4.51
CA VAL A 79 18.20 -4.99 -3.65
C VAL A 79 16.81 -4.38 -3.85
N ILE A 80 15.78 -5.17 -3.55
CA ILE A 80 14.41 -4.70 -3.48
C ILE A 80 14.04 -4.52 -2.02
N VAL A 81 13.64 -3.31 -1.61
CA VAL A 81 13.11 -3.07 -0.26
C VAL A 81 11.59 -3.13 -0.33
N ALA A 82 10.99 -4.16 0.26
CA ALA A 82 9.55 -4.40 0.17
C ALA A 82 8.78 -3.82 1.37
N GLY A 83 8.05 -2.73 1.15
CA GLY A 83 7.17 -2.11 2.13
C GLY A 83 5.84 -2.85 2.32
N GLY A 84 5.08 -2.49 3.36
CA GLY A 84 3.69 -2.96 3.55
C GLY A 84 2.72 -2.56 2.43
N GLY A 85 3.11 -1.62 1.56
CA GLY A 85 2.38 -1.30 0.33
C GLY A 85 2.20 -2.50 -0.60
N VAL A 86 3.17 -3.43 -0.63
CA VAL A 86 3.07 -4.67 -1.41
C VAL A 86 1.92 -5.55 -0.91
N ILE A 87 1.78 -5.68 0.40
CA ILE A 87 0.69 -6.44 1.03
C ILE A 87 -0.65 -5.73 0.81
N ASN A 88 -0.70 -4.41 1.04
CA ASN A 88 -1.92 -3.61 0.79
C ASN A 88 -2.39 -3.64 -0.66
N ALA A 89 -1.47 -3.79 -1.60
CA ALA A 89 -1.76 -3.92 -3.03
C ALA A 89 -2.08 -5.35 -3.48
N ASP A 90 -2.02 -6.33 -2.57
CA ASP A 90 -2.15 -7.76 -2.86
C ASP A 90 -1.17 -8.24 -3.94
N ALA A 91 0.08 -7.76 -3.85
CA ALA A 91 1.09 -7.89 -4.90
C ALA A 91 2.26 -8.82 -4.51
N ALA A 92 2.14 -9.60 -3.43
CA ALA A 92 3.21 -10.50 -2.98
C ALA A 92 3.65 -11.52 -4.06
N PRO A 93 2.74 -12.22 -4.78
CA PRO A 93 3.16 -13.14 -5.84
C PRO A 93 3.91 -12.45 -6.99
N LEU A 94 3.48 -11.24 -7.35
CA LEU A 94 4.10 -10.44 -8.41
C LEU A 94 5.49 -9.92 -8.01
N LEU A 95 5.64 -9.50 -6.75
CA LEU A 95 6.94 -9.12 -6.20
C LEU A 95 7.92 -10.29 -6.25
N GLN A 96 7.49 -11.46 -5.80
CA GLN A 96 8.33 -12.66 -5.81
C GLN A 96 8.75 -13.01 -7.25
N GLN A 97 7.81 -13.06 -8.19
CA GLN A 97 8.09 -13.29 -9.60
C GLN A 97 9.10 -12.27 -10.16
N PHE A 98 8.94 -10.99 -9.83
CA PHE A 98 9.85 -9.95 -10.28
C PHE A 98 11.26 -10.13 -9.70
N ALA A 99 11.38 -10.48 -8.43
CA ALA A 99 12.66 -10.76 -7.78
C ALA A 99 13.35 -11.98 -8.40
N GLU A 100 12.60 -13.05 -8.70
CA GLU A 100 13.12 -14.25 -9.37
C GLU A 100 13.61 -13.95 -10.79
N LEU A 101 12.84 -13.21 -11.58
CA LEU A 101 13.20 -12.85 -12.96
C LEU A 101 14.46 -11.97 -13.03
N THR A 102 14.64 -11.10 -12.04
CA THR A 102 15.80 -10.19 -11.97
C THR A 102 16.94 -10.75 -11.15
N ASN A 103 16.72 -11.86 -10.43
CA ASN A 103 17.63 -12.45 -9.45
C ASN A 103 18.11 -11.42 -8.40
N VAL A 104 17.22 -10.55 -7.96
CA VAL A 104 17.52 -9.46 -7.02
C VAL A 104 17.07 -9.84 -5.60
N PRO A 105 17.95 -9.76 -4.59
CA PRO A 105 17.58 -10.04 -3.22
C PRO A 105 16.53 -9.06 -2.67
N VAL A 106 15.63 -9.57 -1.83
CA VAL A 106 14.51 -8.83 -1.24
C VAL A 106 14.75 -8.63 0.26
N ILE A 107 14.57 -7.39 0.72
CA ILE A 107 14.60 -6.98 2.12
C ILE A 107 13.20 -6.47 2.47
N PRO A 108 12.33 -7.27 3.11
CA PRO A 108 11.06 -6.77 3.58
C PRO A 108 11.27 -5.82 4.77
N THR A 109 10.46 -4.77 4.81
CA THR A 109 10.21 -4.02 6.06
C THR A 109 9.38 -4.89 7.01
N LEU A 110 9.31 -4.54 8.29
CA LEU A 110 8.44 -5.24 9.24
C LEU A 110 6.97 -5.32 8.74
N MET A 111 6.48 -4.25 8.12
CA MET A 111 5.12 -4.20 7.57
C MET A 111 4.94 -4.96 6.25
N GLY A 112 6.05 -5.26 5.55
CA GLY A 112 6.05 -6.08 4.34
C GLY A 112 6.47 -7.52 4.61
N TRP A 113 6.79 -7.88 5.86
CA TRP A 113 7.27 -9.21 6.19
C TRP A 113 6.18 -10.25 5.87
N GLY A 114 6.57 -11.30 5.15
CA GLY A 114 5.65 -12.27 4.54
C GLY A 114 5.30 -11.99 3.07
N CYS A 115 5.76 -10.88 2.47
CA CYS A 115 5.58 -10.65 1.03
C CYS A 115 6.46 -11.56 0.14
N ILE A 116 7.44 -12.23 0.73
CA ILE A 116 8.26 -13.30 0.17
C ILE A 116 8.53 -14.30 1.31
N PRO A 117 8.54 -15.63 1.06
CA PRO A 117 8.80 -16.61 2.11
C PRO A 117 10.18 -16.43 2.76
N ASP A 118 10.28 -16.67 4.07
CA ASP A 118 11.53 -16.51 4.82
C ASP A 118 12.60 -17.55 4.44
N ASP A 119 12.18 -18.71 3.93
CA ASP A 119 13.04 -19.78 3.41
C ASP A 119 13.38 -19.59 1.91
N HIS A 120 12.87 -18.54 1.27
CA HIS A 120 13.17 -18.25 -0.12
C HIS A 120 14.64 -17.81 -0.28
N PRO A 121 15.38 -18.31 -1.29
CA PRO A 121 16.81 -18.01 -1.45
C PRO A 121 17.13 -16.52 -1.66
N LEU A 122 16.18 -15.76 -2.19
CA LEU A 122 16.31 -14.30 -2.36
C LEU A 122 15.89 -13.47 -1.14
N MET A 123 15.42 -14.08 -0.05
CA MET A 123 15.13 -13.36 1.18
C MET A 123 16.43 -12.97 1.89
N ALA A 124 16.77 -11.68 1.85
CA ALA A 124 18.01 -11.14 2.42
C ALA A 124 17.87 -10.69 3.88
N GLY A 125 16.74 -10.99 4.53
CA GLY A 125 16.44 -10.60 5.91
C GLY A 125 15.95 -9.17 6.05
N MET A 126 15.62 -8.77 7.28
CA MET A 126 15.11 -7.44 7.60
C MET A 126 16.23 -6.46 8.00
N VAL A 127 16.03 -5.19 7.67
CA VAL A 127 16.89 -4.06 8.04
C VAL A 127 16.15 -3.12 8.99
N GLY A 128 16.85 -2.62 10.00
CA GLY A 128 16.30 -1.73 11.02
C GLY A 128 17.20 -1.63 12.25
N LEU A 129 16.75 -0.88 13.25
CA LEU A 129 17.47 -0.67 14.52
C LEU A 129 17.15 -1.77 15.55
N GLN A 130 15.90 -2.25 15.59
CA GLN A 130 15.41 -3.21 16.58
C GLN A 130 15.04 -4.55 15.93
N THR A 131 13.98 -4.55 15.12
CA THR A 131 13.48 -5.74 14.41
C THR A 131 14.26 -5.95 13.11
N ALA A 132 15.51 -6.40 13.24
CA ALA A 132 16.43 -6.57 12.12
C ALA A 132 17.31 -7.81 12.29
N HIS A 133 17.92 -8.24 11.19
CA HIS A 133 18.94 -9.27 11.21
C HIS A 133 20.31 -8.69 10.87
N ARG A 134 21.36 -9.20 11.52
CA ARG A 134 22.75 -8.79 11.24
C ARG A 134 23.14 -9.01 9.78
N TYR A 135 22.63 -10.08 9.16
CA TYR A 135 22.91 -10.37 7.74
C TYR A 135 22.17 -9.40 6.81
N GLY A 136 20.92 -9.02 7.10
CA GLY A 136 20.19 -7.99 6.33
C GLY A 136 20.88 -6.62 6.37
N GLN A 137 21.42 -6.23 7.53
CA GLN A 137 22.23 -5.00 7.65
C GLN A 137 23.51 -5.06 6.77
N ARG A 138 24.16 -6.22 6.66
CA ARG A 138 25.32 -6.39 5.78
C ARG A 138 24.97 -6.33 4.30
N HIS A 139 23.81 -6.88 3.91
CA HIS A 139 23.32 -6.79 2.54
C HIS A 139 23.00 -5.34 2.16
N SER A 140 22.61 -4.51 3.13
CA SER A 140 22.30 -3.11 2.90
C SER A 140 23.48 -2.14 2.94
N ALA A 141 24.60 -2.52 3.56
CA ALA A 141 25.77 -1.66 3.75
C ALA A 141 26.53 -1.27 2.45
N GLY A 142 26.11 -1.76 1.27
CA GLY A 142 26.70 -1.43 -0.03
C GLY A 142 25.70 -0.91 -1.08
N ILE A 143 24.46 -0.63 -0.67
CA ILE A 143 23.39 -0.22 -1.60
C ILE A 143 23.55 1.25 -1.97
N ARG A 144 23.59 1.54 -3.29
CA ARG A 144 23.50 2.92 -3.83
C ARG A 144 22.08 3.35 -4.22
N TYR A 145 21.13 2.42 -4.36
CA TYR A 145 19.73 2.69 -4.71
C TYR A 145 18.75 1.78 -3.96
N GLY A 146 17.82 2.38 -3.20
CA GLY A 146 16.67 1.69 -2.62
C GLY A 146 15.39 2.37 -3.08
N PHE A 147 14.49 1.61 -3.71
CA PHE A 147 13.18 2.09 -4.14
C PHE A 147 12.05 1.27 -3.51
N TRP A 148 10.89 1.94 -3.37
CA TRP A 148 9.58 1.47 -2.88
C TRP A 148 9.29 1.61 -1.38
N HIS A 149 9.32 2.87 -0.91
CA HIS A 149 8.37 3.35 0.11
C HIS A 149 7.26 4.14 -0.59
N ARG A 150 6.16 3.45 -0.94
CA ARG A 150 4.82 4.04 -1.01
C ARG A 150 3.76 2.93 -1.10
#